data_AF-A0A9C9EMZ9-F1
#
_entry.id   AF-A0A9C9EMZ9-F1
#
_cell.length_a   1.000
_cell.length_b   1.000
_cell.length_c   1.000
_cell.angle_alpha   90.00
_cell.angle_beta   90.00
_cell.angle_gamma   90.00
#
_symmetry.space_group_name_H-M   'P 1'
#
loop_
_entity.id
_entity.type
_entity.pdbx_description
1 polymer ?
#
loop_
_entity_poly.entity_id
_entity_poly.type
_entity_poly.pdbx_seq_one_letter_code
_entity_poly.pdbx_strand_id
1 'polypeptide(L)'
;MKRIVDEFPEMEPEALVKIAKCYLNAGNFYEASKLLLKTDEERLLGLSYLLDGRLVSARNSFTAGGDYKIAEEIDEFIRKPKTSQRTAALLSFFCPGAGEVYAGDVKLGIKDFLLTGGSVYLIYNAVKKKKYIDAILIFNLLFNRFYFGSIYNARKTAIEKNEKERLQLVTRLKNTYFKRLLTNSLE
;
A
#
# COMPACT_ATOMS: atom_id res chain seq x y z
N MET A 1 28.43 -8.30 -5.74
CA MET A 1 28.27 -9.49 -4.89
C MET A 1 27.60 -10.55 -5.77
N LYS A 2 28.33 -11.56 -6.24
CA LYS A 2 27.72 -12.70 -6.95
C LYS A 2 26.79 -13.42 -5.97
N ARG A 3 25.60 -13.84 -6.42
CA ARG A 3 24.68 -14.58 -5.56
C ARG A 3 25.29 -15.95 -5.30
N ILE A 4 25.50 -16.30 -4.04
CA ILE A 4 26.01 -17.63 -3.58
C ILE A 4 25.23 -18.78 -4.23
N VAL A 5 23.95 -18.55 -4.53
CA VAL A 5 23.02 -19.52 -5.12
C VAL A 5 23.37 -19.85 -6.58
N ASP A 6 23.98 -18.91 -7.30
CA ASP A 6 24.42 -19.12 -8.69
C ASP A 6 25.72 -19.93 -8.76
N GLU A 7 26.41 -20.10 -7.62
CA GLU A 7 27.69 -20.80 -7.52
C GLU A 7 27.53 -22.28 -7.11
N PHE A 8 26.35 -22.70 -6.61
CA PHE A 8 26.08 -24.07 -6.13
C PHE A 8 24.68 -24.57 -6.55
N PRO A 9 24.55 -25.12 -7.78
CA PRO A 9 23.26 -25.58 -8.32
C PRO A 9 22.66 -26.81 -7.61
N GLU A 10 23.48 -27.59 -6.90
CA GLU A 10 23.09 -28.83 -6.19
C GLU A 10 23.17 -28.65 -4.66
N MET A 11 22.57 -27.58 -4.14
CA MET A 11 22.55 -27.34 -2.70
C MET A 11 21.40 -28.11 -2.05
N GLU A 12 21.69 -28.85 -0.98
CA GLU A 12 20.70 -29.60 -0.20
C GLU A 12 19.52 -28.71 0.24
N PRO A 13 18.26 -29.22 0.18
CA PRO A 13 17.06 -28.44 0.53
C PRO A 13 17.15 -27.77 1.91
N GLU A 14 17.73 -28.43 2.91
CA GLU A 14 17.92 -27.86 4.25
C GLU A 14 18.80 -26.61 4.27
N ALA A 15 19.86 -26.59 3.46
CA ALA A 15 20.76 -25.45 3.36
C ALA A 15 20.05 -24.27 2.68
N LEU A 16 19.24 -24.53 1.64
CA LEU A 16 18.40 -23.52 0.99
C LEU A 16 17.42 -22.89 1.97
N VAL A 17 16.79 -23.68 2.85
CA VAL A 17 15.87 -23.19 3.88
C VAL A 17 16.59 -22.29 4.90
N LYS A 18 17.79 -22.67 5.34
CA LYS A 18 18.59 -21.83 6.26
C LYS A 18 18.94 -20.48 5.64
N ILE A 19 19.40 -20.47 4.39
CA ILE A 19 19.72 -19.23 3.66
C ILE A 19 18.44 -18.39 3.45
N ALA A 20 17.33 -19.02 3.12
CA ALA A 20 16.05 -18.33 2.95
C ALA A 20 15.60 -17.65 4.25
N LYS A 21 15.77 -18.30 5.42
CA LYS A 21 15.51 -17.68 6.73
C LYS A 21 16.40 -16.45 6.96
N CYS A 22 17.68 -16.51 6.61
CA CYS A 22 18.57 -15.34 6.65
C CYS A 22 18.04 -14.20 5.76
N TYR A 23 17.60 -14.50 4.54
CA TYR A 23 17.01 -13.49 3.64
C TYR A 23 15.71 -12.90 4.20
N LEU A 24 14.83 -13.71 4.80
CA LEU A 24 13.61 -13.23 5.46
C LEU A 24 13.93 -12.26 6.60
N ASN A 25 14.91 -12.59 7.45
CA ASN A 25 15.32 -11.74 8.57
C ASN A 25 15.98 -10.44 8.10
N ALA A 26 16.69 -10.48 6.96
CA ALA A 26 17.26 -9.30 6.33
C ALA A 26 16.24 -8.45 5.56
N GLY A 27 14.97 -8.86 5.48
CA GLY A 27 13.93 -8.16 4.70
C GLY A 27 13.98 -8.41 3.19
N ASN A 28 14.81 -9.34 2.72
CA ASN A 28 14.99 -9.69 1.32
C ASN A 28 14.00 -10.79 0.89
N PHE A 29 12.70 -10.49 1.00
CA PHE A 29 11.64 -11.48 0.83
C PHE A 29 11.62 -12.13 -0.56
N TYR A 30 11.88 -11.37 -1.61
CA TYR A 30 11.94 -11.89 -2.97
C TYR A 30 13.03 -12.97 -3.14
N GLU A 31 14.24 -12.75 -2.61
CA GLU A 31 15.32 -13.74 -2.67
C GLU A 31 15.01 -14.97 -1.83
N ALA A 32 14.41 -14.79 -0.64
CA ALA A 32 13.94 -15.91 0.16
C ALA A 32 12.95 -16.79 -0.60
N SER A 33 11.96 -16.19 -1.29
CA SER A 33 10.96 -16.95 -2.05
C SER A 33 11.58 -17.77 -3.18
N LYS A 34 12.63 -17.26 -3.84
CA LYS A 34 13.32 -17.99 -4.92
C LYS A 34 13.98 -19.27 -4.44
N LEU A 35 14.53 -19.24 -3.23
CA LEU A 35 15.16 -20.41 -2.64
C LEU A 35 14.11 -21.40 -2.17
N LEU A 36 13.05 -20.90 -1.52
CA LEU A 36 11.98 -21.73 -0.97
C LEU A 36 11.16 -22.43 -2.06
N LEU A 37 11.09 -21.88 -3.28
CA LEU A 37 10.51 -22.54 -4.45
C LEU A 37 11.18 -23.88 -4.83
N LYS A 38 12.42 -24.10 -4.38
CA LYS A 38 13.17 -25.35 -4.62
C LYS A 38 13.06 -26.33 -3.45
N THR A 39 12.14 -26.08 -2.52
CA THR A 39 12.00 -26.83 -1.27
C THR A 39 10.53 -27.15 -1.01
N ASP A 40 10.26 -28.12 -0.13
CA ASP A 40 8.90 -28.48 0.27
C ASP A 40 8.35 -27.59 1.43
N GLU A 41 9.05 -26.50 1.77
CA GLU A 41 8.68 -25.57 2.86
C GLU A 41 7.60 -24.57 2.43
N GLU A 42 6.43 -25.09 2.04
CA GLU A 42 5.29 -24.30 1.53
C GLU A 42 4.83 -23.21 2.49
N ARG A 43 4.85 -23.49 3.80
CA ARG A 43 4.47 -22.51 4.83
C ARG A 43 5.43 -21.31 4.86
N LEU A 44 6.72 -21.57 4.72
CA LEU A 44 7.75 -20.53 4.73
C LEU A 44 7.75 -19.75 3.41
N LEU A 45 7.51 -20.45 2.28
CA LEU A 45 7.32 -19.84 0.97
C LEU A 45 6.10 -18.91 0.96
N GLY A 46 4.98 -19.35 1.52
CA GLY A 46 3.77 -18.54 1.68
C GLY A 46 4.00 -17.29 2.52
N LEU A 47 4.74 -17.40 3.63
CA LEU A 47 5.14 -16.25 4.45
C LEU A 47 6.02 -15.27 3.66
N SER A 48 6.98 -15.78 2.90
CA SER A 48 7.85 -14.97 2.05
C SER A 48 7.04 -14.17 1.02
N TYR A 49 6.11 -14.81 0.31
CA TYR A 49 5.21 -14.12 -0.63
C TYR A 49 4.31 -13.09 0.06
N LEU A 50 3.81 -13.40 1.25
CA LEU A 50 2.96 -12.49 2.02
C LEU A 50 3.69 -11.21 2.40
N LEU A 51 4.93 -11.35 2.89
CA LEU A 51 5.78 -10.22 3.28
C LEU A 51 6.22 -9.38 2.07
N ASP A 52 6.42 -10.04 0.92
CA ASP A 52 6.73 -9.40 -0.36
C ASP A 52 5.50 -8.75 -1.05
N GLY A 53 4.30 -8.89 -0.47
CA GLY A 53 3.06 -8.34 -1.02
C GLY A 53 2.43 -9.13 -2.18
N ARG A 54 2.97 -10.30 -2.52
CA ARG A 54 2.43 -11.21 -3.55
C ARG A 54 1.32 -12.09 -2.97
N LEU A 55 0.16 -11.47 -2.73
CA LEU A 55 -0.95 -12.12 -2.01
C LEU A 55 -1.51 -13.38 -2.68
N VAL A 56 -1.61 -13.41 -4.01
CA VAL A 56 -2.10 -14.59 -4.74
C VAL A 56 -1.13 -15.77 -4.58
N SER A 57 0.18 -15.53 -4.75
CA SER A 57 1.21 -16.54 -4.54
C SER A 57 1.24 -17.02 -3.10
N ALA A 58 1.12 -16.10 -2.12
CA ALA A 58 1.03 -16.45 -0.71
C ALA A 58 -0.17 -17.36 -0.42
N ARG A 59 -1.36 -16.99 -0.91
CA ARG A 59 -2.60 -17.77 -0.78
C ARG A 59 -2.44 -19.17 -1.36
N ASN A 60 -1.80 -19.31 -2.52
CA ASN A 60 -1.59 -20.60 -3.16
C ASN A 60 -0.61 -21.48 -2.36
N SER A 61 0.52 -20.94 -1.91
CA SER A 61 1.48 -21.69 -1.06
C SER A 61 0.87 -22.10 0.27
N PHE A 62 0.08 -21.24 0.93
CA PHE A 62 -0.62 -21.65 2.16
C PHE A 62 -1.69 -22.72 1.91
N THR A 63 -2.35 -22.69 0.76
CA THR A 63 -3.29 -23.77 0.37
C THR A 63 -2.53 -25.09 0.18
N ALA A 64 -1.39 -25.07 -0.52
CA ALA A 64 -0.55 -26.25 -0.75
C ALA A 64 0.02 -26.81 0.57
N GLY A 65 0.42 -25.95 1.49
CA GLY A 65 0.90 -26.32 2.82
C GLY A 65 -0.19 -26.72 3.82
N GLY A 66 -1.47 -26.74 3.43
CA GLY A 66 -2.60 -27.11 4.30
C GLY A 66 -3.06 -26.01 5.28
N ASP A 67 -2.52 -24.80 5.18
CA ASP A 67 -2.87 -23.63 5.98
C ASP A 67 -4.12 -22.90 5.44
N TYR A 68 -5.22 -23.65 5.28
CA TYR A 68 -6.45 -23.17 4.65
C TYR A 68 -7.03 -21.92 5.31
N LYS A 69 -6.93 -21.81 6.63
CA LYS A 69 -7.42 -20.63 7.38
C LYS A 69 -6.67 -19.34 6.97
N ILE A 70 -5.35 -19.42 6.80
CA ILE A 70 -4.54 -18.27 6.37
C ILE A 70 -4.86 -17.94 4.91
N ALA A 71 -5.00 -18.97 4.07
CA ALA A 71 -5.37 -18.81 2.66
C ALA A 71 -6.74 -18.15 2.49
N GLU A 72 -7.72 -18.50 3.34
CA GLU A 72 -9.06 -17.91 3.35
C GLU A 72 -9.04 -16.44 3.78
N GLU A 73 -8.32 -16.09 4.85
CA GLU A 73 -8.17 -14.68 5.27
C GLU A 73 -7.52 -13.81 4.16
N ILE A 74 -6.57 -14.37 3.41
CA ILE A 74 -5.96 -13.67 2.26
C ILE A 74 -6.96 -13.56 1.10
N ASP A 75 -7.72 -14.62 0.79
CA ASP A 75 -8.71 -14.62 -0.28
C ASP A 75 -9.84 -13.61 -0.02
N GLU A 76 -10.33 -13.52 1.21
CA GLU A 76 -11.31 -12.52 1.63
C GLU A 76 -10.77 -11.09 1.39
N PHE A 77 -9.51 -10.85 1.75
CA PHE A 77 -8.88 -9.55 1.51
C PHE A 77 -8.70 -9.22 0.02
N ILE A 78 -8.40 -10.22 -0.81
CA ILE A 78 -8.26 -10.06 -2.27
C ILE A 78 -9.62 -9.69 -2.88
N ARG A 79 -10.69 -10.37 -2.46
CA ARG A 79 -12.07 -10.13 -2.96
C ARG A 79 -12.65 -8.81 -2.50
N LYS A 80 -12.20 -8.29 -1.34
CA LYS A 80 -12.67 -7.00 -0.82
C LYS A 80 -12.35 -5.87 -1.82
N PRO A 81 -13.36 -5.10 -2.27
CA PRO A 81 -13.16 -4.01 -3.22
C PRO A 81 -12.22 -2.95 -2.64
N LYS A 82 -11.26 -2.52 -3.46
CA LYS A 82 -10.29 -1.48 -3.08
C LYS A 82 -10.90 -0.09 -3.32
N THR A 83 -10.43 0.87 -2.54
CA THR A 83 -10.80 2.28 -2.70
C THR A 83 -10.33 2.76 -4.08
N SER A 84 -11.25 3.28 -4.90
CA SER A 84 -10.96 3.65 -6.29
C SER A 84 -10.30 5.02 -6.37
N GLN A 85 -9.10 5.08 -6.96
CA GLN A 85 -8.39 6.34 -7.22
C GLN A 85 -9.16 7.25 -8.18
N ARG A 86 -9.79 6.66 -9.21
CA ARG A 86 -10.58 7.40 -10.20
C ARG A 86 -11.81 8.03 -9.56
N THR A 87 -12.50 7.26 -8.72
CA THR A 87 -13.68 7.75 -7.97
C THR A 87 -13.28 8.85 -7.01
N ALA A 88 -12.19 8.67 -6.25
CA ALA A 88 -11.66 9.72 -5.37
C ALA A 88 -11.36 11.02 -6.14
N ALA A 89 -10.66 10.92 -7.28
CA ALA A 89 -10.36 12.08 -8.11
C ALA A 89 -11.61 12.76 -8.67
N LEU A 90 -12.59 11.97 -9.12
CA LEU A 90 -13.84 12.48 -9.67
C LEU A 90 -14.65 13.23 -8.61
N LEU A 91 -14.70 12.70 -7.39
CA LEU A 91 -15.34 13.39 -6.26
C LEU A 91 -14.66 14.73 -5.98
N SER A 92 -13.33 14.77 -5.90
CA SER A 92 -12.59 16.03 -5.65
C SER A 92 -12.61 17.01 -6.82
N PHE A 93 -12.84 16.52 -8.04
CA PHE A 93 -13.08 17.38 -9.21
C PHE A 93 -14.37 18.19 -9.04
N PHE A 94 -15.46 17.56 -8.60
CA PHE A 94 -16.73 18.27 -8.35
C PHE A 94 -16.73 19.06 -7.04
N CYS A 95 -16.14 18.51 -5.99
CA CYS A 95 -16.10 19.12 -4.66
C CYS A 95 -14.73 18.89 -4.03
N PRO A 96 -13.83 19.89 -4.04
CA PRO A 96 -12.51 19.78 -3.43
C PRO A 96 -12.58 19.22 -2.00
N GLY A 97 -11.77 18.22 -1.70
CA GLY A 97 -11.77 17.50 -0.41
C GLY A 97 -12.68 16.27 -0.33
N ALA A 98 -13.64 16.10 -1.24
CA ALA A 98 -14.61 15.00 -1.16
C ALA A 98 -13.99 13.62 -1.42
N GLY A 99 -13.01 13.53 -2.32
CA GLY A 99 -12.29 12.29 -2.61
C GLY A 99 -11.42 11.81 -1.45
N GLU A 100 -10.83 12.73 -0.70
CA GLU A 100 -10.06 12.48 0.51
C GLU A 100 -10.98 11.94 1.63
N VAL A 101 -12.16 12.54 1.80
CA VAL A 101 -13.21 12.03 2.72
C VAL A 101 -13.67 10.63 2.31
N TYR A 102 -13.93 10.40 1.03
CA TYR A 102 -14.25 9.08 0.48
C TYR A 102 -13.15 8.05 0.78
N ALA A 103 -11.89 8.47 0.67
CA ALA A 103 -10.73 7.67 1.01
C ALA A 103 -10.45 7.62 2.52
N GLY A 104 -11.31 8.17 3.38
CA GLY A 104 -11.24 8.06 4.84
C GLY A 104 -10.35 9.09 5.55
N ASP A 105 -9.79 10.07 4.84
CA ASP A 105 -9.05 11.18 5.44
C ASP A 105 -9.89 12.46 5.48
N VAL A 106 -10.76 12.53 6.49
CA VAL A 106 -11.66 13.66 6.71
C VAL A 106 -10.88 14.96 6.98
N LYS A 107 -9.76 14.86 7.70
CA LYS A 107 -8.96 16.03 8.07
C LYS A 107 -8.34 16.69 6.84
N LEU A 108 -7.75 15.88 5.95
CA LEU A 108 -7.21 16.37 4.69
C LEU A 108 -8.31 16.92 3.79
N GLY A 109 -9.45 16.24 3.70
CA GLY A 109 -10.60 16.72 2.92
C GLY A 109 -11.10 18.10 3.37
N ILE A 110 -11.27 18.33 4.67
CA ILE A 110 -11.66 19.64 5.21
C ILE A 110 -10.63 20.71 4.86
N LYS A 111 -9.33 20.40 4.99
CA LYS A 111 -8.26 21.34 4.65
C LYS A 111 -8.34 21.77 3.19
N ASP A 112 -8.47 20.81 2.27
CA ASP A 112 -8.48 21.09 0.84
C ASP A 112 -9.75 21.83 0.39
N PHE A 113 -10.88 21.54 1.03
CA PHE A 113 -12.12 22.31 0.89
C PHE A 113 -11.92 23.77 1.33
N LEU A 114 -11.34 24.01 2.51
CA LEU A 114 -11.13 25.36 3.04
C LEU A 114 -10.13 26.16 2.22
N LEU A 115 -9.04 25.55 1.76
CA LEU A 115 -8.04 26.23 0.92
C LEU A 115 -8.62 26.63 -0.43
N THR A 116 -9.38 25.73 -1.06
CA THR A 116 -10.00 26.01 -2.36
C THR A 116 -11.15 27.01 -2.22
N GLY A 117 -12.05 26.81 -1.26
CA GLY A 117 -13.17 27.72 -0.98
C GLY A 117 -12.71 29.10 -0.52
N GLY A 118 -11.66 29.18 0.31
CA GLY A 118 -11.02 30.44 0.69
C GLY A 118 -10.45 31.19 -0.51
N SER A 119 -9.83 30.47 -1.46
CA SER A 119 -9.35 31.06 -2.70
C SER A 119 -10.49 31.62 -3.56
N VAL A 120 -11.60 30.89 -3.69
CA VAL A 120 -12.81 31.38 -4.38
C VAL A 120 -13.35 32.63 -3.72
N TYR A 121 -13.42 32.67 -2.39
CA TYR A 121 -13.85 33.85 -1.64
C TYR A 121 -12.94 35.07 -1.91
N LEU A 122 -11.62 34.87 -1.93
CA LEU A 122 -10.66 35.94 -2.23
C LEU A 122 -10.84 36.48 -3.65
N ILE A 123 -11.03 35.61 -4.64
CA ILE A 123 -11.33 36.01 -6.03
C ILE A 123 -12.62 36.85 -6.06
N TYR A 124 -13.70 36.34 -5.46
CA TYR A 124 -14.98 37.05 -5.41
C TYR A 124 -14.85 38.44 -4.79
N ASN A 125 -14.13 38.55 -3.66
CA ASN A 125 -13.89 39.82 -2.99
C ASN A 125 -13.08 40.80 -3.84
N ALA A 126 -12.05 40.31 -4.55
CA ALA A 126 -11.24 41.13 -5.46
C ALA A 126 -12.07 41.66 -6.63
N VAL A 127 -12.90 40.80 -7.24
CA VAL A 127 -13.84 41.18 -8.32
C VAL A 127 -14.85 42.22 -7.83
N LYS A 128 -15.47 42.01 -6.67
CA LYS A 128 -16.43 42.97 -6.08
C LYS A 128 -15.80 44.36 -5.86
N LYS A 129 -14.51 44.40 -5.52
CA LYS A 129 -13.73 45.63 -5.32
C LYS A 129 -13.11 46.18 -6.62
N LYS A 130 -13.45 45.62 -7.79
CA LYS A 130 -12.89 45.98 -9.11
C LYS A 130 -11.36 45.82 -9.21
N LYS A 131 -10.77 44.97 -8.36
CA LYS A 131 -9.34 44.65 -8.35
C LYS A 131 -9.06 43.44 -9.23
N TYR A 132 -9.21 43.61 -10.55
CA TYR A 132 -9.15 42.49 -11.48
C TYR A 132 -7.78 41.84 -11.60
N ILE A 133 -6.69 42.62 -11.50
CA ILE A 133 -5.33 42.07 -11.50
C ILE A 133 -5.12 41.16 -10.28
N ASP A 134 -5.53 41.60 -9.09
CA ASP A 134 -5.48 40.78 -7.87
C ASP A 134 -6.29 39.49 -8.06
N ALA A 135 -7.50 39.58 -8.62
CA ALA A 135 -8.34 38.41 -8.87
C ALA A 135 -7.66 37.39 -9.80
N ILE A 136 -7.01 37.86 -10.86
CA ILE A 136 -6.25 37.02 -11.80
C ILE A 136 -5.06 36.37 -11.10
N LEU A 137 -4.32 37.11 -10.27
CA LEU A 137 -3.20 36.58 -9.52
C LEU A 137 -3.64 35.51 -8.51
N ILE A 138 -4.72 35.76 -7.76
CA ILE A 138 -5.29 34.80 -6.81
C ILE A 138 -5.75 33.53 -7.54
N PHE A 139 -6.45 33.68 -8.67
CA PHE A 139 -6.90 32.54 -9.47
C PHE A 139 -5.73 31.67 -9.93
N ASN A 140 -4.70 32.29 -10.52
CA ASN A 140 -3.57 31.56 -11.08
C ASN A 140 -2.64 30.96 -10.00
N LEU A 141 -2.39 31.67 -8.90
CA LEU A 141 -1.40 31.28 -7.90
C LEU A 141 -1.98 30.47 -6.74
N LEU A 142 -3.23 30.74 -6.33
CA LEU A 142 -3.87 30.10 -5.19
C LEU A 142 -4.93 29.09 -5.63
N PHE A 143 -5.96 29.52 -6.37
CA PHE A 143 -7.08 28.64 -6.70
C PHE A 143 -6.61 27.43 -7.53
N ASN A 144 -5.91 27.64 -8.64
CA ASN A 144 -5.43 26.54 -9.48
C ASN A 144 -4.55 25.57 -8.68
N ARG A 145 -3.64 26.09 -7.84
CA ARG A 145 -2.75 25.28 -7.01
C ARG A 145 -3.53 24.38 -6.07
N PHE A 146 -4.50 24.91 -5.33
CA PHE A 146 -5.25 24.13 -4.34
C PHE A 146 -6.30 23.23 -4.98
N TYR A 147 -6.95 23.67 -6.05
CA TYR A 147 -7.95 22.88 -6.76
C TYR A 147 -7.33 21.61 -7.38
N PHE A 148 -6.27 21.75 -8.19
CA PHE A 148 -5.57 20.57 -8.74
C PHE A 148 -4.83 19.78 -7.66
N GLY A 149 -4.36 20.45 -6.62
CA GLY A 149 -3.78 19.83 -5.43
C GLY A 149 -4.75 18.85 -4.76
N SER A 150 -6.01 19.23 -4.56
CA SER A 150 -7.02 18.35 -3.97
C SER A 150 -7.30 17.13 -4.85
N ILE A 151 -7.44 17.29 -6.16
CA ILE A 151 -7.67 16.14 -7.06
C ILE A 151 -6.50 15.14 -6.99
N TYR A 152 -5.27 15.64 -6.90
CA TYR A 152 -4.08 14.82 -6.71
C TYR A 152 -4.05 14.14 -5.33
N ASN A 153 -4.33 14.90 -4.26
CA ASN A 153 -4.38 14.39 -2.89
C ASN A 153 -5.41 13.28 -2.75
N ALA A 154 -6.61 13.43 -3.31
CA ALA A 154 -7.64 12.40 -3.32
C ALA A 154 -7.17 11.06 -3.90
N ARG A 155 -6.46 11.09 -5.04
CA ARG A 155 -5.87 9.86 -5.63
C ARG A 155 -4.85 9.25 -4.69
N LYS A 156 -3.97 10.07 -4.14
CA LYS A 156 -2.91 9.65 -3.22
C LYS A 156 -3.50 9.02 -1.95
N THR A 157 -4.49 9.64 -1.33
CA THR A 157 -5.17 9.11 -0.13
C THR A 157 -5.84 7.76 -0.41
N ALA A 158 -6.45 7.58 -1.59
CA ALA A 158 -7.01 6.28 -1.97
C ALA A 158 -5.95 5.17 -2.07
N ILE A 159 -4.77 5.47 -2.62
CA ILE A 159 -3.63 4.55 -2.66
C ILE A 159 -3.16 4.21 -1.24
N GLU A 160 -2.92 5.25 -0.43
CA GLU A 160 -2.42 5.10 0.94
C GLU A 160 -3.38 4.31 1.83
N LYS A 161 -4.70 4.49 1.68
CA LYS A 161 -5.71 3.69 2.38
C LYS A 161 -5.59 2.21 2.01
N ASN A 162 -5.54 1.89 0.72
CA ASN A 162 -5.45 0.50 0.26
C ASN A 162 -4.15 -0.17 0.74
N GLU A 163 -3.05 0.57 0.71
CA GLU A 163 -1.76 0.08 1.19
C GLU A 163 -1.75 -0.11 2.71
N LYS A 164 -2.33 0.81 3.47
CA LYS A 164 -2.51 0.67 4.91
C LYS A 164 -3.33 -0.57 5.27
N GLU A 165 -4.43 -0.83 4.56
CA GLU A 165 -5.24 -2.03 4.76
C GLU A 165 -4.43 -3.32 4.47
N ARG A 166 -3.59 -3.31 3.42
CA ARG A 166 -2.69 -4.42 3.09
C ARG A 166 -1.67 -4.68 4.21
N LEU A 167 -1.00 -3.62 4.68
CA LEU A 167 -0.01 -3.72 5.76
C LEU A 167 -0.64 -4.19 7.09
N GLN A 168 -1.88 -3.78 7.37
CA GLN A 168 -2.64 -4.26 8.53
C GLN A 168 -2.94 -5.76 8.43
N LEU A 169 -3.32 -6.28 7.25
CA LEU A 169 -3.48 -7.71 7.03
C LEU A 169 -2.16 -8.45 7.29
N VAL A 170 -1.08 -8.04 6.62
CA VAL A 170 0.23 -8.71 6.72
C VAL A 170 0.72 -8.73 8.16
N THR A 171 0.63 -7.59 8.86
CA THR A 171 1.06 -7.48 10.27
C THR A 171 0.23 -8.39 11.18
N ARG A 172 -1.09 -8.45 10.96
CA ARG A 172 -1.99 -9.32 11.72
C ARG A 172 -1.63 -10.78 11.50
N LEU A 173 -1.56 -11.24 10.25
CA LEU A 173 -1.22 -12.63 9.92
C LEU A 173 0.15 -13.02 10.47
N LYS A 174 1.16 -12.16 10.30
CA LYS A 174 2.51 -12.34 10.85
C LYS A 174 2.47 -12.54 12.37
N ASN A 175 1.78 -11.65 13.09
CA ASN A 175 1.75 -11.70 14.56
C ASN A 175 0.91 -12.86 15.10
N THR A 176 -0.15 -13.26 14.40
CA THR A 176 -1.04 -14.35 14.81
C THR A 176 -0.42 -15.73 14.52
N TYR A 177 0.16 -15.93 13.34
CA TYR A 177 0.53 -17.27 12.86
C TYR A 177 2.05 -17.53 12.77
N PHE A 178 2.87 -16.47 12.75
CA PHE A 178 4.30 -16.58 12.44
C PHE A 178 5.21 -15.98 13.52
N LYS A 179 4.66 -15.53 14.65
CA LYS A 179 5.43 -14.93 15.75
C LYS A 179 6.59 -15.83 16.18
N ARG A 180 6.33 -17.12 16.43
CA ARG A 180 7.35 -18.09 16.87
C ARG A 180 8.34 -18.47 15.76
N LEU A 181 7.88 -18.56 14.52
CA LEU A 181 8.70 -18.92 13.36
C LEU A 181 9.81 -17.90 13.08
N LEU A 182 9.56 -16.62 13.36
CA LEU A 182 10.55 -15.56 13.17
C LEU A 182 11.46 -15.39 14.41
N THR A 183 10.99 -15.72 15.61
CA THR A 183 11.81 -15.62 16.84
C THR A 183 12.83 -16.77 16.95
N ASN A 184 12.46 -17.99 16.56
CA ASN A 184 13.34 -19.18 16.67
C ASN A 184 14.38 -19.31 15.54
N SER A 185 14.51 -18.31 14.66
CA SER A 185 15.53 -18.30 13.60
C SER A 185 16.83 -17.61 14.01
N LEU A 186 16.93 -17.21 15.29
CA LEU A 186 18.06 -16.51 15.91
C LEU A 186 18.78 -17.36 16.99
N GLU A 187 18.32 -18.60 17.21
CA GLU A 187 18.97 -19.64 18.04
C GLU A 187 19.44 -20.79 17.13
#